data_AF-A0A819YJW4-F1
#
_entry.id   AF-A0A819YJW4-F1
#
_cell.length_a   1.000
_cell.length_b   1.000
_cell.length_c   1.000
_cell.angle_alpha   90.00
_cell.angle_beta   90.00
_cell.angle_gamma   90.00
#
_symmetry.space_group_name_H-M   'P 1'
#
loop_
_entity.id
_entity.type
_entity.pdbx_description
1 polymer ?
#
loop_
_entity_poly.entity_id
_entity_poly.type
_entity_poly.pdbx_seq_one_letter_code
_entity_poly.pdbx_strand_id
1 'polypeptide(L)'
;MACETFKIVCIKLLHCPKSEEEIDLAQSLIDYYCRAAPQVFDESIELLSLHCHLHLAEQAKRHGGLVFSSVFCFESCIRHLKKMVHGTQYLAS
;
A
#
# COMPACT_ATOMS: atom_id res chain seq x y z
N MET A 1 -2.03 16.40 4.30
CA MET A 1 -2.31 15.46 5.43
C MET A 1 -3.50 14.54 5.18
N ALA A 2 -4.67 15.01 4.73
CA ALA A 2 -5.81 14.11 4.49
C ALA A 2 -5.53 13.02 3.42
N CYS A 3 -4.85 13.39 2.34
CA CYS A 3 -4.55 12.53 1.19
C CYS A 3 -3.75 11.26 1.55
N GLU A 4 -2.71 11.40 2.40
CA GLU A 4 -1.91 10.24 2.86
C GLU A 4 -2.68 9.32 3.79
N THR A 5 -3.54 9.87 4.66
CA THR A 5 -4.37 9.08 5.57
C THR A 5 -5.31 8.17 4.79
N PHE A 6 -5.92 8.66 3.71
CA PHE A 6 -6.81 7.85 2.85
C PHE A 6 -6.08 6.68 2.21
N LYS A 7 -4.87 6.91 1.69
CA LYS A 7 -4.02 5.85 1.13
C LYS A 7 -3.74 4.76 2.16
N ILE A 8 -3.37 5.14 3.39
CA ILE A 8 -3.06 4.17 4.46
C ILE A 8 -4.29 3.34 4.83
N VAL A 9 -5.45 3.98 5.00
CA VAL A 9 -6.70 3.28 5.35
C VAL A 9 -7.08 2.28 4.26
N CYS A 10 -6.95 2.67 3.00
CA CYS A 10 -7.28 1.81 1.89
C CYS A 10 -6.37 0.58 1.80
N ILE A 11 -5.06 0.76 1.94
CA ILE A 11 -4.12 -0.37 1.93
C ILE A 11 -4.37 -1.31 3.11
N LYS A 12 -4.79 -0.79 4.27
CA LYS A 12 -5.17 -1.63 5.43
C LYS A 12 -6.43 -2.46 5.16
N LEU A 13 -7.46 -1.88 4.53
CA LEU A 13 -8.67 -2.61 4.13
C LEU A 13 -8.34 -3.73 3.14
N LEU A 14 -7.52 -3.41 2.12
CA LEU A 14 -7.12 -4.38 1.10
C LEU A 14 -6.08 -5.41 1.59
N HIS A 15 -5.41 -5.17 2.72
CA HIS A 15 -4.40 -6.09 3.26
C HIS A 15 -4.98 -7.46 3.58
N CYS A 16 -6.10 -7.49 4.29
CA CYS A 16 -6.79 -8.71 4.69
C CYS A 16 -8.30 -8.44 4.78
N PRO A 17 -8.96 -8.22 3.62
CA PRO A 17 -10.37 -7.90 3.58
C PRO A 17 -11.19 -9.08 4.11
N LYS A 18 -12.19 -8.78 4.93
CA LYS A 18 -13.09 -9.75 5.55
C LYS A 18 -14.36 -9.96 4.73
N SER A 19 -14.69 -9.00 3.87
CA SER A 19 -15.87 -9.04 3.02
C SER A 19 -15.66 -8.23 1.74
N GLU A 20 -16.52 -8.43 0.74
CA GLU A 20 -16.47 -7.65 -0.51
C GLU A 20 -16.78 -6.17 -0.28
N GLU A 21 -17.62 -5.85 0.71
CA GLU A 21 -17.97 -4.47 1.04
C GLU A 21 -16.74 -3.67 1.54
N GLU A 22 -15.80 -4.32 2.23
CA GLU A 22 -14.53 -3.69 2.61
C GLU A 22 -13.67 -3.36 1.37
N ILE A 23 -13.73 -4.21 0.33
CA ILE A 23 -13.02 -3.99 -0.93
C ILE A 23 -13.68 -2.87 -1.74
N ASP A 24 -15.02 -2.80 -1.75
CA ASP A 24 -15.77 -1.73 -2.42
C ASP A 24 -15.57 -0.37 -1.73
N LEU A 25 -15.53 -0.36 -0.40
CA LEU A 25 -15.17 0.82 0.37
C LEU A 25 -13.74 1.28 0.04
N ALA A 26 -12.79 0.34 -0.03
CA ALA A 26 -11.42 0.62 -0.44
C ALA A 26 -11.37 1.22 -1.86
N GLN A 27 -12.09 0.65 -2.83
CA GLN A 27 -12.16 1.21 -4.19
C GLN A 27 -12.69 2.65 -4.17
N SER A 28 -13.76 2.91 -3.42
CA SER A 28 -14.36 4.24 -3.30
C SER A 28 -13.37 5.27 -2.73
N LEU A 29 -12.55 4.86 -1.76
CA LEU A 29 -11.50 5.70 -1.17
C LEU A 29 -10.35 5.96 -2.15
N ILE A 30 -9.95 4.96 -2.95
CA ILE A 30 -8.93 5.12 -4.00
C ILE A 30 -9.42 6.09 -5.08
N ASP A 31 -10.67 5.95 -5.52
CA ASP A 31 -11.24 6.82 -6.54
C ASP A 31 -11.30 8.27 -6.05
N TYR A 32 -11.67 8.48 -4.78
CA TYR A 32 -11.62 9.80 -4.16
C TYR A 32 -10.19 10.34 -4.10
N TYR A 33 -9.23 9.53 -3.66
CA TYR A 33 -7.81 9.90 -3.62
C TYR A 33 -7.27 10.28 -5.00
N CYS A 34 -7.58 9.52 -6.05
CA CYS A 34 -7.13 9.81 -7.41
C CYS A 34 -7.77 11.10 -7.96
N ARG A 35 -9.05 11.37 -7.64
CA ARG A 35 -9.69 12.66 -8.00
C ARG A 35 -9.11 13.85 -7.25
N ALA A 36 -8.66 13.65 -6.01
CA ALA A 36 -8.06 14.70 -5.19
C ALA A 36 -6.57 14.92 -5.50
N ALA A 37 -5.88 13.95 -6.10
CA ALA A 37 -4.45 14.03 -6.37
C ALA A 37 -4.03 15.25 -7.22
N PRO A 38 -4.72 15.63 -8.32
CA PRO A 38 -4.38 16.83 -9.10
C PRO A 38 -4.54 18.15 -8.35
N GLN A 39 -5.27 18.16 -7.23
CA GLN A 39 -5.45 19.36 -6.40
C GLN A 39 -4.31 19.54 -5.39
N VAL A 40 -3.54 18.48 -5.14
CA VAL A 40 -2.46 18.43 -4.13
C VAL A 40 -1.09 18.38 -4.80
N PHE A 41 -1.02 17.79 -5.99
CA PHE A 41 0.19 17.62 -6.77
C PHE A 41 0.05 18.38 -8.10
N ASP A 42 1.13 19.02 -8.55
CA ASP A 42 1.17 19.74 -9.84
C ASP A 42 0.84 18.81 -11.02
N GLU A 43 0.31 19.38 -12.12
CA GLU A 43 -0.14 18.65 -13.33
C GLU A 43 0.94 17.74 -13.95
N SER A 44 2.22 18.00 -13.67
CA SER A 44 3.35 17.19 -14.15
C SER A 44 3.48 15.82 -13.49
N ILE A 45 2.67 15.52 -12.46
CA ILE A 45 2.78 14.31 -11.66
C ILE A 45 1.69 13.32 -12.08
N GLU A 46 1.77 12.84 -13.33
CA GLU A 46 1.18 11.55 -13.71
C GLU A 46 2.05 10.43 -13.10
N LEU A 47 1.91 10.23 -11.79
CA LEU A 47 2.56 9.12 -11.12
C LEU A 47 1.94 7.82 -11.63
N LEU A 48 2.73 7.01 -12.34
CA LEU A 48 2.42 5.61 -12.64
C LEU A 48 1.84 4.89 -11.42
N SER A 49 2.35 5.23 -10.23
CA SER A 49 1.82 4.70 -8.98
C SER A 49 0.33 5.03 -8.78
N LEU A 50 -0.14 6.26 -9.04
CA LEU A 50 -1.55 6.66 -8.93
C LEU A 50 -2.43 5.79 -9.83
N HIS A 51 -2.04 5.60 -11.09
CA HIS A 51 -2.75 4.74 -12.01
C HIS A 51 -2.79 3.29 -11.51
N CYS A 52 -1.68 2.77 -10.98
CA CYS A 52 -1.66 1.43 -10.39
C CYS A 52 -2.61 1.27 -9.19
N HIS A 53 -2.86 2.32 -8.40
CA HIS A 53 -3.81 2.24 -7.28
C HIS A 53 -5.24 1.99 -7.76
N LEU A 54 -5.65 2.49 -8.92
CA LEU A 54 -7.01 2.26 -9.44
C LEU A 54 -7.33 0.77 -9.67
N HIS A 55 -6.31 -0.05 -9.91
CA HIS A 55 -6.46 -1.48 -10.16
C HIS A 55 -6.39 -2.32 -8.88
N LEU A 56 -6.02 -1.73 -7.75
CA LEU A 56 -5.62 -2.48 -6.55
C LEU A 56 -6.80 -3.24 -5.90
N ALA A 57 -8.00 -2.66 -5.87
CA ALA A 57 -9.16 -3.35 -5.32
C ALA A 57 -9.62 -4.49 -6.23
N GLU A 58 -9.58 -4.30 -7.56
CA GLU A 58 -9.87 -5.38 -8.52
C GLU A 58 -8.87 -6.54 -8.39
N GLN A 59 -7.58 -6.23 -8.20
CA GLN A 59 -6.59 -7.27 -7.91
C GLN A 59 -6.88 -8.01 -6.61
N ALA A 60 -7.37 -7.31 -5.58
CA ALA A 60 -7.77 -7.92 -4.31
C ALA A 60 -9.02 -8.80 -4.45
N LYS A 61 -9.98 -8.43 -5.31
CA LYS A 61 -11.15 -9.29 -5.63
C LYS A 61 -10.73 -10.57 -6.32
N ARG A 62 -9.81 -10.48 -7.30
CA ARG A 62 -9.38 -11.64 -8.11
C ARG A 62 -8.44 -12.59 -7.38
N HIS A 63 -7.54 -12.06 -6.56
CA HIS A 63 -6.43 -12.83 -5.97
C HIS A 63 -6.48 -12.93 -4.44
N GLY A 64 -7.49 -12.32 -3.81
CA GLY A 64 -7.58 -12.18 -2.36
C GLY A 64 -6.75 -11.02 -1.82
N GLY A 65 -6.72 -10.89 -0.49
CA GLY A 65 -6.06 -9.77 0.20
C GLY A 65 -4.58 -9.60 -0.18
N LEU A 66 -4.10 -8.35 -0.13
CA LEU A 66 -2.73 -7.99 -0.48
C LEU A 66 -1.69 -8.70 0.38
N VAL A 67 -2.05 -9.25 1.54
CA VAL A 67 -1.14 -10.06 2.36
C VAL A 67 -0.51 -11.23 1.57
N PHE A 68 -1.21 -11.75 0.55
CA PHE A 68 -0.74 -12.87 -0.26
C PHE A 68 0.00 -12.45 -1.53
N SER A 69 -0.32 -11.28 -2.08
CA SER A 69 0.14 -10.83 -3.40
C SER A 69 1.11 -9.64 -3.35
N SER A 70 1.29 -9.01 -2.19
CA SER A 70 2.19 -7.86 -2.01
C SER A 70 3.59 -8.26 -1.56
N VAL A 71 4.50 -7.28 -1.62
CA VAL A 71 5.88 -7.42 -1.19
C VAL A 71 6.10 -7.11 0.31
N PHE A 72 5.04 -6.96 1.11
CA PHE A 72 5.15 -6.57 2.52
C PHE A 72 5.99 -7.54 3.36
N CYS A 73 5.89 -8.84 3.08
CA CYS A 73 6.68 -9.86 3.75
C CYS A 73 8.18 -9.71 3.45
N PHE A 74 8.56 -9.46 2.19
CA PHE A 74 9.95 -9.26 1.78
C PHE A 74 10.56 -8.02 2.44
N GLU A 75 9.83 -6.89 2.45
CA GLU A 75 10.27 -5.66 3.12
C GLU A 75 10.46 -5.86 4.63
N SER A 76 9.60 -6.67 5.26
CA SER A 76 9.75 -7.06 6.67
C SER A 76 11.01 -7.90 6.89
N CYS A 77 11.27 -8.89 6.03
CA CYS A 77 12.47 -9.73 6.09
C CYS A 77 13.75 -8.93 5.87
N ILE A 78 13.79 -8.05 4.87
CA ILE A 78 14.93 -7.17 4.60
C ILE A 78 15.23 -6.28 5.80
N ARG A 79 14.19 -5.70 6.41
CA ARG A 79 14.34 -4.89 7.63
C ARG A 79 14.91 -5.70 8.79
N HIS A 80 14.44 -6.94 8.96
CA HIS A 80 14.95 -7.85 9.98
C HIS A 80 16.43 -8.19 9.75
N LEU A 81 16.78 -8.55 8.50
CA LEU A 81 18.17 -8.81 8.09
C LEU A 81 19.08 -7.60 8.36
N LYS A 82 18.65 -6.39 7.99
CA LYS A 82 19.41 -5.16 8.27
C LYS A 82 19.65 -4.96 9.76
N LYS A 83 18.65 -5.24 10.61
CA LYS A 83 18.81 -5.17 12.07
C LYS A 83 19.80 -6.20 12.60
N MET A 84 19.76 -7.43 12.10
CA MET A 84 20.73 -8.45 12.50
C MET A 84 22.16 -8.06 12.11
N VAL A 85 22.36 -7.64 10.86
CA VAL A 85 23.68 -7.22 10.34
C VAL A 85 24.22 -6.00 11.06
N HIS A 86 23.37 -5.04 11.46
CA HIS A 86 23.80 -3.89 12.26
C HIS A 86 24.02 -4.23 13.74
N GLY A 87 23.25 -5.18 14.29
CA GLY A 87 23.38 -5.62 15.68
C GLY A 87 24.58 -6.54 15.94
N THR A 88 25.04 -7.29 14.94
CA THR A 88 26.22 -8.18 15.05
C THR A 88 27.55 -7.47 14.80
N GLN A 89 27.55 -6.16 14.48
CA GLN A 89 28.76 -5.37 14.23
C GLN A 89 29.68 -5.26 15.46
N TYR A 90 29.14 -5.52 16.66
CA TYR A 90 29.85 -5.40 17.94
C TYR A 90 30.10 -6.74 18.64
N LEU A 91 29.77 -7.88 18.01
CA LEU A 91 30.02 -9.22 18.58
C LEU A 91 31.29 -9.88 18.02
N ALA A 92 31.91 -9.29 16.99
CA ALA A 92 33.14 -9.75 16.36
C ALA A 92 34.34 -8.81 16.64
N SER A 93 34.32 -8.12 17.78
CA SER A 93 35.43 -7.33 18.33
C SER A 93 35.99 -7.96 19.60
#